data_AF-A0A3B0SUL1-F1
#
_entry.id   AF-A0A3B0SUL1-F1
#
_cell.length_a   1.000
_cell.length_b   1.000
_cell.length_c   1.000
_cell.angle_alpha   90.00
_cell.angle_beta   90.00
_cell.angle_gamma   90.00
#
_symmetry.space_group_name_H-M   'P 1'
#
loop_
_entity.id
_entity.type
_entity.pdbx_description
1 polymer ?
#
loop_
_entity_poly.entity_id
_entity_poly.type
_entity_poly.pdbx_seq_one_letter_code
_entity_poly.pdbx_strand_id
1 'polypeptide(L)'
;MRIRIADCTVRYEGRLNAYLPMATRLIMVKADGCVAVHADGGAYKPLNWMNAPNTLSEDGDTWVVVNPKGEKLIIEFTDVHFETVREMGEDPGLVKDGVELELQRLLAERPETFGDGVELIRREYPTPIGPVDLLCRDARGDTIAIEIKRRGEIDGVEQLTRYLEFLNRDSRLGPVRGIFAAQIV
;
A
#
# COMPACT_ATOMS: atom_id res chain seq x y z
N MET A 1 -2.23 -20.38 -6.99
CA MET A 1 -1.18 -19.95 -6.07
C MET A 1 -0.08 -20.99 -6.08
N ARG A 2 1.16 -20.60 -6.39
CA ARG A 2 2.36 -21.42 -6.25
C ARG A 2 3.18 -20.88 -5.09
N ILE A 3 3.65 -21.77 -4.24
CA ILE A 3 4.46 -21.46 -3.07
C ILE A 3 5.72 -22.32 -3.14
N ARG A 4 6.89 -21.71 -2.99
CA ARG A 4 8.19 -22.39 -2.93
C ARG A 4 9.01 -21.86 -1.78
N ILE A 5 9.59 -22.74 -0.97
CA ILE A 5 10.62 -22.41 0.03
C ILE A 5 11.93 -23.00 -0.47
N ALA A 6 12.92 -22.15 -0.68
CA ALA A 6 14.18 -22.54 -1.29
C ALA A 6 15.32 -21.59 -0.92
N ASP A 7 16.55 -22.10 -0.99
CA ASP A 7 17.75 -21.26 -0.98
C ASP A 7 17.89 -20.63 -2.36
N CYS A 8 17.91 -19.30 -2.41
CA CYS A 8 17.96 -18.57 -3.67
C CYS A 8 18.68 -17.24 -3.58
N THR A 9 19.09 -16.70 -4.73
CA THR A 9 19.40 -15.29 -4.94
C THR A 9 18.22 -14.62 -5.65
N VAL A 10 18.06 -13.31 -5.47
CA VAL A 10 17.05 -12.53 -6.18
C VAL A 10 17.67 -11.27 -6.75
N ARG A 11 17.41 -10.98 -8.02
CA ARG A 11 17.81 -9.74 -8.69
C ARG A 11 16.60 -9.07 -9.31
N TYR A 12 16.44 -7.79 -9.04
CA TYR A 12 15.48 -6.95 -9.75
C TYR A 12 16.22 -6.00 -10.67
N GLU A 13 15.77 -5.94 -11.93
CA GLU A 13 16.30 -5.09 -12.99
C GLU A 13 15.15 -4.25 -13.56
N GLY A 14 15.15 -2.95 -13.31
CA GLY A 14 14.10 -2.05 -13.78
C GLY A 14 14.44 -0.59 -13.55
N ARG A 15 13.46 0.19 -13.05
CA ARG A 15 13.66 1.59 -12.64
C ARG A 15 14.76 1.80 -11.60
N LEU A 16 15.09 0.75 -10.86
CA LEU A 16 16.23 0.65 -9.95
C LEU A 16 16.78 -0.77 -10.06
N ASN A 17 17.96 -0.99 -9.50
CA ASN A 17 18.51 -2.33 -9.33
C ASN A 17 18.45 -2.71 -7.85
N ALA A 18 17.97 -3.92 -7.57
CA ALA A 18 17.98 -4.48 -6.21
C ALA A 18 18.48 -5.92 -6.25
N TYR A 19 19.15 -6.34 -5.17
CA TYR A 19 19.73 -7.67 -5.05
C TYR A 19 19.51 -8.22 -3.64
N LEU A 20 19.08 -9.47 -3.55
CA LEU A 20 19.04 -10.24 -2.31
C LEU A 20 20.07 -11.39 -2.42
N PRO A 21 21.06 -11.45 -1.52
CA PRO A 21 22.10 -12.49 -1.54
C PRO A 21 21.54 -13.88 -1.18
N MET A 22 22.31 -14.94 -1.40
CA MET A 22 21.89 -16.32 -1.12
C MET A 22 21.34 -16.49 0.30
N ALA A 23 20.10 -16.95 0.41
CA ALA A 23 19.45 -17.32 1.68
C ALA A 23 18.16 -18.11 1.40
N THR A 24 17.67 -18.81 2.42
CA THR A 24 16.34 -19.44 2.39
C THR A 24 15.25 -18.39 2.34
N ARG A 25 14.34 -18.51 1.38
CA ARG A 25 13.23 -17.57 1.19
C ARG A 25 11.93 -18.29 0.89
N LEU A 26 10.83 -17.62 1.21
CA LEU A 26 9.48 -17.97 0.78
C LEU A 26 9.13 -17.16 -0.47
N ILE A 27 8.88 -17.86 -1.59
CA ILE A 27 8.46 -17.28 -2.85
C ILE A 27 6.99 -17.63 -3.08
N MET A 28 6.17 -16.60 -3.30
CA MET A 28 4.76 -16.74 -3.64
C MET A 28 4.50 -16.22 -5.04
N VAL A 29 3.81 -17.01 -5.86
CA VAL A 29 3.33 -16.63 -7.19
C VAL A 29 1.82 -16.81 -7.24
N LYS A 30 1.10 -15.71 -7.39
CA LYS A 30 -0.36 -15.68 -7.50
C LYS A 30 -0.81 -16.03 -8.92
N ALA A 31 -2.09 -16.37 -9.08
CA ALA A 31 -2.66 -16.74 -10.38
C ALA A 31 -2.74 -15.54 -11.35
N ASP A 32 -2.78 -14.31 -10.84
CA ASP A 32 -2.74 -13.07 -11.63
C ASP A 32 -1.32 -12.68 -12.08
N GLY A 33 -0.30 -13.48 -11.71
CA GLY A 33 1.11 -13.22 -12.01
C GLY A 33 1.81 -12.33 -10.99
N CYS A 34 1.17 -11.91 -9.89
CA CYS A 34 1.87 -11.23 -8.81
C CYS A 34 2.90 -12.17 -8.15
N VAL A 35 4.12 -11.67 -7.92
CA VAL A 35 5.20 -12.41 -7.27
C VAL A 35 5.69 -11.66 -6.05
N ALA A 36 5.91 -12.37 -4.94
CA ALA A 36 6.43 -11.82 -3.70
C ALA A 36 7.50 -12.73 -3.08
N VAL A 37 8.55 -12.12 -2.54
CA VAL A 37 9.68 -12.80 -1.90
C VAL A 37 9.79 -12.38 -0.45
N HIS A 38 9.75 -13.34 0.47
CA HIS A 38 9.79 -13.14 1.91
C HIS A 38 10.97 -13.86 2.57
N ALA A 39 11.32 -13.41 3.77
CA ALA A 39 12.21 -14.08 4.71
C ALA A 39 11.55 -14.06 6.10
N ASP A 40 12.03 -14.89 7.04
CA ASP A 40 11.50 -14.97 8.41
C ASP A 40 11.67 -13.65 9.19
N GLY A 41 12.73 -12.90 8.89
CA GLY A 41 13.03 -11.61 9.50
C GLY A 41 12.71 -10.45 8.55
N GLY A 42 12.24 -9.33 9.12
CA GLY A 42 11.89 -8.12 8.38
C GLY A 42 10.52 -7.58 8.79
N ALA A 43 10.09 -6.48 8.16
CA ALA A 43 8.73 -5.97 8.31
C ALA A 43 7.70 -6.99 7.76
N TYR A 44 6.42 -6.84 8.09
CA TYR A 44 5.32 -7.68 7.56
C TYR A 44 5.18 -7.70 6.03
N LYS A 45 5.97 -6.90 5.30
CA LYS A 45 5.95 -6.75 3.85
C LYS A 45 7.00 -7.67 3.19
N PRO A 46 6.78 -8.09 1.92
CA PRO A 46 7.81 -8.80 1.17
C PRO A 46 9.09 -7.96 1.04
N LEU A 47 10.25 -8.62 0.97
CA LEU A 47 11.55 -7.97 0.71
C LEU A 47 11.65 -7.46 -0.74
N ASN A 48 11.02 -8.17 -1.68
CA ASN A 48 10.91 -7.77 -3.08
C ASN A 48 9.61 -8.33 -3.67
N TRP A 49 8.94 -7.59 -4.55
CA TRP A 49 7.70 -8.01 -5.17
C TRP A 49 7.46 -7.33 -6.52
N MET A 50 6.67 -7.98 -7.36
CA MET A 50 6.11 -7.41 -8.58
C MET A 50 4.59 -7.57 -8.58
N ASN A 51 3.87 -6.48 -8.76
CA ASN A 51 2.42 -6.49 -8.89
C ASN A 51 2.03 -7.05 -10.26
N ALA A 52 0.88 -7.71 -10.33
CA ALA A 52 0.29 -8.14 -11.59
C ALA A 52 0.00 -6.95 -12.54
N PRO A 53 -0.04 -7.17 -13.86
CA PRO A 53 0.20 -8.45 -14.55
C PRO A 53 1.71 -8.71 -14.75
N ASN A 54 2.15 -9.96 -14.65
CA ASN A 54 3.49 -10.38 -15.03
C ASN A 54 3.46 -11.71 -15.78
N THR A 55 4.46 -11.94 -16.62
CA THR A 55 4.75 -13.24 -17.22
C THR A 55 5.87 -13.91 -16.43
N LEU A 56 5.66 -15.15 -15.98
CA LEU A 56 6.69 -15.99 -15.38
C LEU A 56 7.20 -16.99 -16.42
N SER A 57 8.51 -17.05 -16.62
CA SER A 57 9.19 -18.10 -17.38
C SER A 57 10.17 -18.86 -16.47
N GLU A 58 10.29 -20.16 -16.69
CA GLU A 58 11.20 -21.04 -15.96
C GLU A 58 12.30 -21.52 -16.91
N ASP A 59 13.56 -21.33 -16.50
CA ASP A 59 14.76 -21.79 -17.21
C ASP A 59 15.64 -22.54 -16.23
N GLY A 60 15.50 -23.87 -16.21
CA GLY A 60 16.15 -24.74 -15.22
C GLY A 60 15.81 -24.33 -13.79
N ASP A 61 16.84 -24.01 -13.02
CA ASP A 61 16.72 -23.55 -11.63
C ASP A 61 16.52 -22.04 -11.51
N THR A 62 16.16 -21.36 -12.60
CA THR A 62 15.91 -19.90 -12.61
C THR A 62 14.47 -19.60 -12.97
N TRP A 63 13.83 -18.74 -12.18
CA TRP A 63 12.59 -18.08 -12.54
C TRP A 63 12.86 -16.66 -12.99
N VAL A 64 12.25 -16.26 -14.10
CA VAL A 64 12.29 -14.90 -14.62
C VAL A 64 10.87 -14.37 -14.73
N VAL A 65 10.58 -13.32 -13.98
CA VAL A 65 9.28 -12.63 -13.97
C VAL A 65 9.44 -11.31 -14.70
N VAL A 66 8.59 -11.03 -15.69
CA VAL A 66 8.66 -9.81 -16.50
C VAL A 66 7.33 -9.07 -16.48
N ASN A 67 7.35 -7.77 -16.19
CA ASN A 67 6.16 -6.92 -16.27
C ASN A 67 6.00 -6.27 -17.67
N PRO A 68 4.86 -5.63 -17.99
CA PRO A 68 4.65 -4.96 -19.28
C PRO A 68 5.62 -3.81 -19.60
N LYS A 69 6.35 -3.30 -18.60
CA LYS A 69 7.38 -2.26 -18.78
C LYS A 69 8.76 -2.85 -19.09
N GLY A 70 8.90 -4.17 -19.10
CA GLY A 70 10.16 -4.87 -19.34
C GLY A 70 11.06 -4.99 -18.11
N GLU A 71 10.59 -4.63 -16.92
CA GLU A 71 11.33 -4.86 -15.67
C GLU A 71 11.31 -6.34 -15.31
N LYS A 72 12.41 -6.84 -14.74
CA LYS A 72 12.62 -8.26 -14.47
C LYS A 72 12.87 -8.51 -12.98
N LEU A 73 12.27 -9.57 -12.45
CA LEU A 73 12.67 -10.20 -11.19
C LEU A 73 13.17 -11.60 -11.49
N ILE A 74 14.46 -11.81 -11.28
CA ILE A 74 15.18 -13.05 -11.55
C ILE A 74 15.45 -13.72 -10.21
N ILE A 75 15.02 -14.96 -10.06
CA ILE A 75 15.18 -15.77 -8.85
C ILE A 75 15.94 -17.03 -9.25
N GLU A 76 17.17 -17.18 -8.75
CA GLU A 76 18.00 -18.36 -9.03
C GLU A 76 17.97 -19.25 -7.79
N PHE A 77 17.46 -20.48 -7.94
CA PHE A 77 17.34 -21.45 -6.86
C PHE A 77 18.58 -22.34 -6.79
N THR A 78 18.92 -22.77 -5.58
CA THR A 78 19.99 -23.77 -5.34
C THR A 78 19.40 -25.02 -4.70
N ASP A 79 18.72 -24.88 -3.56
CA ASP A 79 18.09 -26.01 -2.88
C ASP A 79 16.62 -25.72 -2.62
N VAL A 80 15.73 -26.58 -3.13
CA VAL A 80 14.28 -26.46 -2.93
C VAL A 80 13.84 -27.33 -1.75
N HIS A 81 13.43 -26.69 -0.67
CA HIS A 81 12.99 -27.34 0.57
C HIS A 81 11.51 -27.74 0.53
N PHE A 82 10.70 -26.97 -0.18
CA PHE A 82 9.25 -27.21 -0.30
C PHE A 82 8.69 -26.53 -1.56
N GLU A 83 7.74 -27.19 -2.22
CA GLU A 83 6.95 -26.59 -3.29
C GLU A 83 5.51 -27.14 -3.33
N THR A 84 4.56 -26.25 -3.60
CA THR A 84 3.17 -26.62 -3.85
C THR A 84 2.48 -25.65 -4.81
N VAL A 85 1.51 -26.17 -5.56
CA VAL A 85 0.59 -25.37 -6.39
C VAL A 85 -0.83 -25.69 -5.99
N ARG A 86 -1.62 -24.67 -5.66
CA ARG A 86 -3.02 -24.80 -5.24
C ARG A 86 -3.88 -23.71 -5.84
N GLU A 87 -5.07 -24.08 -6.30
CA GLU A 87 -6.14 -23.13 -6.61
C GLU A 87 -6.79 -22.67 -5.31
N MET A 88 -7.07 -21.37 -5.20
CA MET A 88 -7.64 -20.76 -4.00
C MET A 88 -9.16 -20.54 -4.12
N GLY A 89 -9.74 -20.81 -5.29
CA GLY A 89 -11.15 -20.51 -5.59
C GLY A 89 -11.42 -19.02 -5.78
N GLU A 90 -12.70 -18.67 -5.74
CA GLU A 90 -13.17 -17.28 -5.78
C GLU A 90 -12.91 -16.59 -4.43
N ASP A 91 -12.34 -15.38 -4.47
CA ASP A 91 -12.12 -14.55 -3.30
C ASP A 91 -13.35 -13.65 -3.08
N PRO A 92 -14.10 -13.76 -1.96
CA PRO A 92 -15.19 -12.85 -1.65
C PRO A 92 -14.69 -11.43 -1.32
N GLY A 93 -13.38 -11.25 -1.15
CA GLY A 93 -12.72 -9.99 -0.86
C GLY A 93 -12.66 -9.69 0.64
N LEU A 94 -11.74 -8.78 0.99
CA LEU A 94 -11.62 -8.27 2.35
C LEU A 94 -12.83 -7.40 2.70
N VAL A 95 -13.64 -7.84 3.64
CA VAL A 95 -14.66 -6.99 4.27
C VAL A 95 -13.97 -6.13 5.32
N LYS A 96 -13.82 -4.84 5.05
CA LYS A 96 -13.42 -3.87 6.07
C LYS A 96 -14.66 -3.49 6.87
N ASP A 97 -14.58 -3.60 8.20
CA ASP A 97 -15.64 -3.09 9.08
C ASP A 97 -15.89 -1.63 8.71
N GLY A 98 -17.10 -1.32 8.23
CA GLY A 98 -17.50 0.02 7.79
C GLY A 98 -17.47 1.10 8.87
N VAL A 99 -16.86 0.83 10.03
CA VAL A 99 -16.64 1.75 11.14
C VAL A 99 -15.86 2.98 10.67
N GLU A 100 -14.83 2.84 9.83
CA GLU A 100 -14.09 4.01 9.33
C GLU A 100 -14.94 4.85 8.37
N LEU A 101 -15.70 4.20 7.49
CA LEU A 101 -16.65 4.88 6.60
C LEU A 101 -17.74 5.61 7.39
N GLU A 102 -18.24 4.99 8.46
CA GLU A 102 -19.26 5.58 9.33
C GLU A 102 -18.68 6.70 10.19
N LEU A 103 -17.46 6.55 10.71
CA LEU A 103 -16.74 7.63 11.42
C LEU A 103 -16.53 8.83 10.49
N GLN A 104 -16.09 8.59 9.26
CA GLN A 104 -15.95 9.62 8.24
C GLN A 104 -17.29 10.32 7.98
N ARG A 105 -18.38 9.56 7.83
CA ARG A 105 -19.73 10.13 7.63
C ARG A 105 -20.16 11.00 8.82
N LEU A 106 -20.03 10.48 10.04
CA LEU A 106 -20.43 11.19 11.27
C LEU A 106 -19.62 12.46 11.51
N LEU A 107 -18.31 12.43 11.25
CA LEU A 107 -17.43 13.58 11.40
C LEU A 107 -17.63 14.61 10.27
N ALA A 108 -17.99 14.17 9.06
CA ALA A 108 -18.38 15.06 7.97
C ALA A 108 -19.68 15.83 8.25
N GLU A 109 -20.62 15.19 8.97
CA GLU A 109 -21.88 15.80 9.40
C GLU A 109 -21.70 16.77 10.57
N ARG A 110 -20.55 16.71 11.25
CA ARG A 110 -20.21 17.54 12.44
C ARG A 110 -18.78 18.08 12.36
N PRO A 111 -18.44 18.87 11.34
CA PRO A 111 -17.08 19.38 11.16
C PRO A 111 -16.60 20.26 12.32
N GLU A 112 -17.51 20.83 13.11
CA GLU A 112 -17.21 21.59 14.34
C GLU A 112 -16.43 20.78 15.40
N THR A 113 -16.47 19.44 15.30
CA THR A 113 -15.65 18.56 16.16
C THR A 113 -14.15 18.78 16.00
N PHE A 114 -13.71 19.37 14.89
CA PHE A 114 -12.31 19.70 14.61
C PHE A 114 -11.93 21.14 14.97
N GLY A 115 -12.88 21.93 15.49
CA GLY A 115 -12.68 23.31 15.92
C GLY A 115 -13.86 24.21 15.56
N ASP A 116 -13.98 25.31 16.29
CA ASP A 116 -15.05 26.29 16.05
C ASP A 116 -14.97 26.89 14.63
N GLY A 117 -16.11 26.93 13.95
CA GLY A 117 -16.23 27.48 12.60
C GLY A 117 -15.56 26.65 11.51
N VAL A 118 -15.24 25.38 11.77
CA VAL A 118 -14.78 24.46 10.73
C VAL A 118 -15.97 24.01 9.88
N GLU A 119 -15.84 24.15 8.56
CA GLU A 119 -16.84 23.75 7.57
C GLU A 119 -16.28 22.71 6.62
N LEU A 120 -17.09 21.72 6.26
CA LEU A 120 -16.73 20.69 5.30
C LEU A 120 -16.68 21.29 3.89
N ILE A 121 -15.55 21.15 3.19
CA ILE A 121 -15.46 21.42 1.75
C ILE A 121 -15.93 20.19 0.98
N ARG A 122 -15.36 19.01 1.29
CA ARG A 122 -15.64 17.77 0.55
C ARG A 122 -15.18 16.54 1.32
N ARG A 123 -15.97 15.46 1.21
CA ARG A 123 -15.56 14.09 1.59
C ARG A 123 -14.80 13.41 0.46
N GLU A 124 -13.84 12.57 0.82
CA GLU A 124 -13.00 11.82 -0.12
C GLU A 124 -12.40 12.74 -1.20
N TYR A 125 -11.74 13.81 -0.76
CA TYR A 125 -11.19 14.80 -1.68
C TYR A 125 -10.05 14.16 -2.50
N PRO A 126 -10.15 14.11 -3.84
CA PRO A 126 -9.25 13.33 -4.66
C PRO A 126 -7.83 13.92 -4.66
N THR A 127 -6.83 13.04 -4.53
CA THR A 127 -5.41 13.37 -4.73
C THR A 127 -4.75 12.34 -5.68
N PRO A 128 -3.55 12.61 -6.21
CA PRO A 128 -2.83 11.65 -7.06
C PRO A 128 -2.53 10.30 -6.42
N ILE A 129 -2.58 10.19 -5.09
CA ILE A 129 -2.27 8.97 -4.33
C ILE A 129 -3.50 8.40 -3.62
N GLY A 130 -4.71 8.80 -4.03
CA GLY A 130 -5.97 8.42 -3.42
C GLY A 130 -6.67 9.58 -2.70
N PRO A 131 -7.92 9.42 -2.28
CA PRO A 131 -8.65 10.48 -1.61
C PRO A 131 -8.15 10.71 -0.18
N VAL A 132 -8.13 11.97 0.27
CA VAL A 132 -8.09 12.29 1.71
C VAL A 132 -9.51 12.25 2.26
N ASP A 133 -9.70 11.74 3.49
CA ASP A 133 -11.03 11.50 4.05
C ASP A 133 -11.92 12.73 4.07
N LEU A 134 -11.47 13.82 4.70
CA LEU A 134 -12.18 15.10 4.69
C LEU A 134 -11.23 16.23 4.31
N LEU A 135 -11.71 17.12 3.47
CA LEU A 135 -11.14 18.45 3.28
C LEU A 135 -12.11 19.47 3.86
N CYS A 136 -11.62 20.31 4.75
CA CYS A 136 -12.40 21.32 5.47
C CYS A 136 -11.77 22.70 5.34
N ARG A 137 -12.53 23.73 5.70
CA ARG A 137 -12.08 25.11 5.86
C ARG A 137 -12.27 25.52 7.31
N ASP A 138 -11.29 26.16 7.92
CA ASP A 138 -11.44 26.69 9.29
C ASP A 138 -12.06 28.10 9.31
N ALA A 139 -12.33 28.60 10.51
CA ALA A 139 -12.90 29.93 10.72
C ALA A 139 -12.07 31.10 10.14
N ARG A 140 -10.78 30.89 9.87
CA ARG A 140 -9.90 31.89 9.24
C ARG A 140 -9.86 31.77 7.72
N GLY A 141 -10.53 30.76 7.17
CA GLY A 141 -10.53 30.45 5.76
C GLY A 141 -9.39 29.51 5.34
N ASP A 142 -8.55 29.03 6.26
CA ASP A 142 -7.44 28.12 5.94
C ASP A 142 -7.96 26.71 5.65
N THR A 143 -7.29 25.98 4.75
CA THR A 143 -7.67 24.62 4.40
C THR A 143 -7.10 23.61 5.41
N ILE A 144 -7.91 22.63 5.81
CA ILE A 144 -7.51 21.50 6.66
C ILE A 144 -7.79 20.20 5.92
N ALA A 145 -6.79 19.33 5.85
CA ALA A 145 -6.90 17.94 5.44
C ALA A 145 -6.99 17.05 6.68
N ILE A 146 -8.00 16.18 6.75
CA ILE A 146 -8.26 15.31 7.88
C ILE A 146 -8.22 13.86 7.41
N GLU A 147 -7.39 13.05 8.05
CA GLU A 147 -7.35 11.59 7.86
C GLU A 147 -7.94 10.92 9.10
N ILE A 148 -8.88 10.00 8.90
CA ILE A 148 -9.66 9.37 9.95
C ILE A 148 -9.32 7.88 10.02
N LYS A 149 -8.91 7.41 11.19
CA LYS A 149 -8.65 5.98 11.43
C LYS A 149 -9.43 5.49 12.63
N ARG A 150 -9.78 4.20 12.64
CA ARG A 150 -10.30 3.58 13.87
C ARG A 150 -9.20 3.47 14.93
N ARG A 151 -7.98 3.11 14.51
CA ARG A 151 -6.78 3.01 15.35
C ARG A 151 -5.66 3.88 14.78
N GLY A 152 -5.04 4.68 15.62
CA GLY A 152 -3.95 5.56 15.25
C GLY A 152 -2.65 4.78 15.14
N GLU A 153 -2.17 4.58 13.92
CA GLU A 153 -0.91 3.91 13.63
C GLU A 153 -0.01 4.81 12.77
N ILE A 154 1.29 4.48 12.71
CA ILE A 154 2.27 5.29 11.98
C ILE A 154 1.97 5.37 10.47
N ASP A 155 1.33 4.35 9.92
CA ASP A 155 0.93 4.32 8.52
C ASP A 155 -0.08 5.43 8.16
N GLY A 156 -1.01 5.74 9.06
CA GLY A 156 -1.96 6.83 8.91
C GLY A 156 -1.30 8.21 8.96
N VAL A 157 -0.26 8.37 9.79
CA VAL A 157 0.55 9.59 9.83
C VAL A 157 1.32 9.76 8.52
N GLU A 158 2.02 8.71 8.05
CA GLU A 158 2.74 8.73 6.77
C GLU A 158 1.80 8.99 5.58
N GLN A 159 0.58 8.45 5.63
CA GLN A 159 -0.44 8.70 4.62
C GLN A 159 -0.86 10.18 4.60
N LEU A 160 -1.20 10.77 5.75
CA LEU A 160 -1.56 12.18 5.86
C LEU A 160 -0.41 13.10 5.42
N THR A 161 0.84 12.81 5.81
CA THR A 161 2.00 13.58 5.38
C THR A 161 2.12 13.62 3.86
N ARG A 162 1.95 12.47 3.18
CA ARG A 162 1.97 12.43 1.71
C ARG A 162 0.82 13.23 1.10
N TYR A 163 -0.40 13.18 1.66
CA TYR A 163 -1.49 14.03 1.16
C TYR A 163 -1.16 15.51 1.26
N LEU A 164 -0.59 15.95 2.37
CA LEU A 164 -0.18 17.35 2.56
C LEU A 164 0.86 17.80 1.53
N GLU A 165 1.79 16.94 1.14
CA GLU A 165 2.76 17.24 0.08
C GLU A 165 2.10 17.51 -1.28
N PHE A 166 1.01 16.82 -1.61
CA PHE A 166 0.28 17.03 -2.86
C PHE A 166 -0.68 18.22 -2.76
N LEU A 167 -1.44 18.33 -1.68
CA LEU A 167 -2.44 19.37 -1.50
C LEU A 167 -1.82 20.77 -1.41
N ASN A 168 -0.65 20.89 -0.75
CA ASN A 168 0.06 22.18 -0.68
C ASN A 168 0.69 22.62 -2.01
N ARG A 169 0.71 21.77 -3.06
CA ARG A 169 1.12 22.19 -4.41
C ARG A 169 0.02 22.96 -5.14
N ASP A 170 -1.24 22.81 -4.74
CA ASP A 170 -2.35 23.57 -5.29
C ASP A 170 -2.49 24.90 -4.56
N SER A 171 -2.16 26.00 -5.23
CA SER A 171 -2.22 27.35 -4.67
C SER A 171 -3.63 27.81 -4.29
N ARG A 172 -4.68 27.11 -4.76
CA ARG A 172 -6.07 27.38 -4.37
C ARG A 172 -6.44 26.78 -3.02
N LEU A 173 -5.65 25.80 -2.56
CA LEU A 173 -5.85 25.10 -1.29
C LEU A 173 -4.81 25.52 -0.24
N GLY A 174 -3.56 25.72 -0.67
CA GLY A 174 -2.44 26.03 0.21
C GLY A 174 -2.56 27.39 0.90
N PRO A 175 -2.11 27.51 2.17
CA PRO A 175 -1.51 26.46 2.99
C PRO A 175 -2.55 25.47 3.55
N VAL A 176 -2.24 24.17 3.49
CA VAL A 176 -3.08 23.09 4.02
C VAL A 176 -2.46 22.52 5.29
N ARG A 177 -3.23 22.52 6.39
CA ARG A 177 -2.86 21.88 7.66
C ARG A 177 -3.41 20.45 7.72
N GLY A 178 -2.73 19.56 8.43
CA GLY A 178 -3.19 18.18 8.64
C GLY A 178 -3.78 17.96 10.03
N ILE A 179 -4.88 17.21 10.12
CA ILE A 179 -5.38 16.62 11.36
C ILE A 179 -5.45 15.10 11.16
N PHE A 180 -4.83 14.35 12.07
CA PHE A 180 -4.98 12.90 12.13
C PHE A 180 -5.94 12.58 13.28
N ALA A 181 -7.11 12.03 12.95
CA ALA A 181 -8.17 11.73 13.91
C ALA A 181 -8.31 10.23 14.09
N ALA A 182 -8.18 9.74 15.33
CA ALA A 182 -8.36 8.33 15.65
C ALA A 182 -9.14 8.11 16.94
N GLN A 183 -9.89 7.00 17.04
CA GLN A 183 -10.63 6.67 18.27
C GLN A 183 -9.69 6.20 19.39
N ILE A 184 -8.63 5.48 19.04
CA ILE A 184 -7.61 4.97 19.96
C ILE A 184 -6.26 5.27 19.31
N VAL A 185 -5.33 5.84 20.08
CA VAL A 185 -3.94 6.12 19.68
C VAL A 185 -3.01 5.29 20.54
#